data_AF-A0A7C5SXA5-F1
#
_entry.id   AF-A0A7C5SXA5-F1
#
_cell.length_a   1.000
_cell.length_b   1.000
_cell.length_c   1.000
_cell.angle_alpha   90.00
_cell.angle_beta   90.00
_cell.angle_gamma   90.00
#
_symmetry.space_group_name_H-M   'P 1'
#
loop_
_entity.id
_entity.type
_entity.pdbx_description
1 polymer ?
#
loop_
_entity_poly.entity_id
_entity_poly.type
_entity_poly.pdbx_seq_one_letter_code
_entity_poly.pdbx_strand_id
1 'polypeptide(L)'
;MKVDIINPSILRELVQKFPEGAQRARKKFKNFDRWLLGEDCPTYNQLVQLSKIFDVPFGNFFLEKLPQKSLPFEGGSKNFQDAVMHAKRVQNWAREILLEFGHEGLEYAGKCRGGFDEDVVVEELKKMFGGVESFDEMVKRAEEKGMFVLKSGYIKNVRRALDPEEFKGFVLYDSIAPVVFINNRVSVREKAFTLLHATVHVLMGESAVFDWESKEKNCFKTSAKFLEELGLKETETAKPSVINYWSERFLTLLVEAVHSGILLYTDLVDITGLSLKKLLSLLEDKPDRQV
;
A
#
# COMPACT_ATOMS: atom_id res chain seq x y z
N MET A 1 -15.65 25.35 1.12
CA MET A 1 -16.26 25.00 2.42
C MET A 1 -15.14 24.88 3.43
N LYS A 2 -15.27 25.49 4.62
CA LYS A 2 -14.33 25.26 5.73
C LYS A 2 -14.60 23.87 6.32
N VAL A 3 -13.61 23.28 6.97
CA VAL A 3 -13.71 21.93 7.51
C VAL A 3 -13.69 22.03 9.03
N ASP A 4 -14.86 21.89 9.63
CA ASP A 4 -15.14 22.16 11.04
C ASP A 4 -14.82 20.96 11.94
N ILE A 5 -14.57 19.80 11.34
CA ILE A 5 -14.31 18.51 11.99
C ILE A 5 -12.81 18.32 12.29
N ILE A 6 -11.96 19.28 11.91
CA ILE A 6 -10.51 19.19 12.16
C ILE A 6 -10.22 19.30 13.66
N ASN A 7 -9.34 18.43 14.17
CA ASN A 7 -8.84 18.55 15.52
C ASN A 7 -7.58 19.44 15.57
N PRO A 8 -7.62 20.65 16.18
CA PRO A 8 -6.45 21.52 16.27
C PRO A 8 -5.27 20.88 17.01
N SER A 9 -5.50 19.85 17.83
CA SER A 9 -4.44 19.07 18.49
C SER A 9 -3.49 18.43 17.47
N ILE A 10 -4.01 17.93 16.35
CA ILE A 10 -3.24 17.29 15.29
C ILE A 10 -2.29 18.31 14.65
N LEU A 11 -2.80 19.51 14.31
CA LEU A 11 -1.96 20.56 13.73
C LEU A 11 -0.83 20.96 14.69
N ARG A 12 -1.13 21.07 16.00
CA ARG A 12 -0.10 21.36 17.02
C ARG A 12 0.93 20.24 17.12
N GLU A 13 0.49 18.98 17.10
CA GLU A 13 1.39 17.83 17.12
C GLU A 13 2.29 17.78 15.87
N LEU A 14 1.75 18.09 14.69
CA LEU A 14 2.52 18.19 13.44
C LEU A 14 3.56 19.31 13.49
N VAL A 15 3.22 20.45 14.10
CA VAL A 15 4.17 21.57 14.27
C VAL A 15 5.34 21.19 15.17
N GLN A 16 5.07 20.43 16.24
CA GLN A 16 6.12 19.93 17.14
C GLN A 16 7.00 18.89 16.44
N LYS A 17 6.39 17.94 15.73
CA LYS A 17 7.10 16.84 15.05
C LYS A 17 7.87 17.28 13.80
N PHE A 18 7.39 18.29 13.09
CA PHE A 18 7.96 18.72 11.80
C PHE A 18 8.19 20.24 11.75
N PRO A 19 9.22 20.78 12.44
CA PRO A 19 9.45 22.22 12.54
C PRO A 19 9.64 22.91 11.18
N GLU A 20 10.34 22.26 10.23
CA GLU A 20 10.50 22.80 8.87
C GLU A 20 9.18 22.82 8.10
N GLY A 21 8.35 21.79 8.25
CA GLY A 21 7.00 21.74 7.70
C GLY A 21 6.13 22.87 8.22
N ALA A 22 6.22 23.15 9.53
CA ALA A 22 5.54 24.28 10.16
C ALA A 22 5.97 25.63 9.59
N GLN A 23 7.26 25.84 9.35
CA GLN A 23 7.74 27.07 8.71
C GLN A 23 7.20 27.22 7.29
N ARG A 24 7.17 26.13 6.50
CA ARG A 24 6.56 26.15 5.16
C ARG A 24 5.06 26.44 5.22
N ALA A 25 4.34 25.83 6.16
CA ALA A 25 2.91 26.05 6.36
C ALA A 25 2.60 27.52 6.72
N ARG A 26 3.34 28.11 7.66
CA ARG A 26 3.20 29.54 8.04
C ARG A 26 3.48 30.49 6.89
N LYS A 27 4.51 30.22 6.09
CA LYS A 27 4.83 31.02 4.89
C LYS A 27 3.72 30.95 3.85
N LYS A 28 3.08 29.78 3.71
CA LYS A 28 2.06 29.54 2.68
C LYS A 28 0.66 30.01 3.10
N PHE A 29 0.31 29.86 4.37
CA PHE A 29 -1.03 30.13 4.88
C PHE A 29 -1.00 31.17 6.00
N LYS A 30 -1.48 32.38 5.69
CA LYS A 30 -1.55 33.49 6.66
C LYS A 30 -2.38 33.15 7.90
N ASN A 31 -3.38 32.28 7.78
CA ASN A 31 -4.26 31.88 8.89
C ASN A 31 -3.74 30.66 9.67
N PHE A 32 -2.56 30.12 9.35
CA PHE A 32 -2.09 28.86 9.93
C PHE A 32 -2.05 28.89 11.46
N ASP A 33 -1.56 29.98 12.05
CA ASP A 33 -1.51 30.10 13.51
C ASP A 33 -2.91 30.21 14.15
N ARG A 34 -3.89 30.78 13.44
CA ARG A 34 -5.29 30.78 13.89
C ARG A 34 -5.91 29.37 13.87
N TRP A 35 -5.51 28.54 12.91
CA TRP A 35 -5.91 27.13 12.86
C TRP A 35 -5.32 26.33 14.02
N LEU A 36 -4.07 26.61 14.43
CA LEU A 36 -3.45 25.99 15.60
C LEU A 36 -4.17 26.32 16.91
N LEU A 37 -4.74 27.52 17.00
CA LEU A 37 -5.50 27.99 18.16
C LEU A 37 -6.97 27.54 18.14
N GLY A 38 -7.46 27.02 17.00
CA GLY A 38 -8.87 26.67 16.82
C GLY A 38 -9.80 27.87 16.58
N GLU A 39 -9.24 29.06 16.32
CA GLU A 39 -9.99 30.30 16.08
C GLU A 39 -10.51 30.43 14.64
N ASP A 40 -10.00 29.61 13.73
CA ASP A 40 -10.41 29.49 12.34
C ASP A 40 -10.15 28.05 11.89
N CYS A 41 -10.81 27.62 10.81
CA CYS A 41 -10.62 26.30 10.25
C CYS A 41 -10.05 26.39 8.82
N PRO A 42 -9.07 25.54 8.48
CA PRO A 42 -8.64 25.41 7.10
C PRO A 42 -9.80 24.92 6.24
N THR A 43 -9.75 25.30 4.97
CA THR A 43 -10.58 24.67 3.94
C THR A 43 -10.02 23.30 3.59
N TYR A 44 -10.85 22.47 2.95
CA TYR A 44 -10.46 21.17 2.45
C TYR A 44 -9.16 21.20 1.64
N ASN A 45 -9.07 22.09 0.65
CA ASN A 45 -7.88 22.25 -0.19
C ASN A 45 -6.64 22.70 0.60
N GLN A 46 -6.84 23.50 1.66
CA GLN A 46 -5.74 23.88 2.54
C GLN A 46 -5.25 22.68 3.36
N LEU A 47 -6.15 21.84 3.85
CA LEU A 47 -5.80 20.58 4.52
C LEU A 47 -5.05 19.61 3.60
N VAL A 48 -5.48 19.45 2.34
CA VAL A 48 -4.74 18.61 1.39
C VAL A 48 -3.36 19.20 1.07
N GLN A 49 -3.21 20.52 1.07
CA GLN A 49 -1.89 21.12 0.94
C GLN A 49 -1.05 20.96 2.21
N LEU A 50 -1.66 20.96 3.39
CA LEU A 50 -0.98 20.67 4.65
C LEU A 50 -0.55 19.20 4.73
N SER A 51 -1.37 18.26 4.23
CA SER A 51 -1.04 16.84 4.15
C SER A 51 0.27 16.62 3.37
N LYS A 52 0.44 17.34 2.26
CA LYS A 52 1.68 17.37 1.47
C LYS A 52 2.85 18.04 2.19
N ILE A 53 2.62 19.14 2.92
CA ILE A 53 3.68 19.89 3.62
C ILE A 53 4.26 19.08 4.78
N PHE A 54 3.39 18.41 5.52
CA PHE A 54 3.71 17.63 6.72
C PHE A 54 3.95 16.15 6.45
N ASP A 55 3.71 15.70 5.21
CA ASP A 55 3.86 14.31 4.80
C ASP A 55 3.05 13.34 5.67
N VAL A 56 1.78 13.69 5.87
CA VAL A 56 0.79 12.90 6.62
C VAL A 56 -0.47 12.70 5.77
N PRO A 57 -1.10 11.51 5.81
CA PRO A 57 -2.38 11.28 5.14
C PRO A 57 -3.43 12.33 5.51
N PHE A 58 -4.31 12.65 4.57
CA PHE A 58 -5.36 13.64 4.79
C PHE A 58 -6.34 13.21 5.89
N GLY A 59 -6.69 11.92 5.97
CA GLY A 59 -7.52 11.35 7.04
C GLY A 59 -6.98 11.63 8.45
N ASN A 60 -5.65 11.74 8.61
CA ASN A 60 -5.04 11.97 9.91
C ASN A 60 -5.42 13.31 10.56
N PHE A 61 -5.83 14.32 9.79
CA PHE A 61 -6.25 15.61 10.33
C PHE A 61 -7.58 15.54 11.10
N PHE A 62 -8.31 14.44 10.96
CA PHE A 62 -9.61 14.19 11.61
C PHE A 62 -9.52 13.25 12.80
N LEU A 63 -8.33 12.70 13.08
CA LEU A 63 -8.12 11.80 14.21
C LEU A 63 -8.02 12.57 15.53
N GLU A 64 -8.31 11.90 16.63
CA GLU A 64 -8.09 12.46 17.98
C GLU A 64 -6.61 12.66 18.30
N LYS A 65 -5.76 11.78 17.75
CA LYS A 65 -4.30 11.77 17.92
C LYS A 65 -3.63 11.23 16.67
N LEU A 66 -2.46 11.75 16.31
CA LEU A 66 -1.71 11.17 15.19
C LEU A 66 -1.33 9.72 15.52
N PRO A 67 -1.45 8.79 14.56
CA PRO A 67 -0.92 7.46 14.75
C PRO A 67 0.58 7.56 15.03
N GLN A 68 1.08 6.80 16.00
CA GLN A 68 2.52 6.71 16.21
C GLN A 68 3.16 6.16 14.93
N LYS A 69 4.13 6.91 14.36
CA LYS A 69 5.00 6.39 13.29
C LYS A 69 5.95 5.37 13.92
N SER A 70 5.48 4.14 14.15
CA SER A 70 6.38 3.00 14.12
C SER A 70 6.59 2.68 12.65
N LEU A 71 7.83 2.80 12.17
CA LEU A 71 8.16 2.16 10.91
C LEU A 71 7.90 0.66 11.11
N PRO A 72 7.15 0.00 10.21
CA PRO A 72 6.86 -1.42 10.37
C PRO A 72 8.14 -2.26 10.40
N PHE A 73 9.25 -1.73 9.86
CA PHE A 73 10.57 -2.34 9.88
C PHE A 73 11.63 -1.30 10.26
N GLU A 74 12.51 -1.67 11.19
CA GLU A 74 13.70 -0.87 11.55
C GLU A 74 14.89 -1.24 10.65
N GLY A 75 15.73 -0.26 10.31
CA GLY A 75 16.98 -0.47 9.55
C GLY A 75 16.83 -0.46 8.03
N GLY A 76 17.88 -0.88 7.31
CA GLY A 76 17.93 -0.84 5.84
C GLY A 76 18.28 0.53 5.25
N SER A 77 18.42 0.57 3.93
CA SER A 77 18.78 1.77 3.18
C SER A 77 17.62 2.77 3.13
N LYS A 78 17.95 4.02 2.78
CA LYS A 78 16.93 5.03 2.48
C LYS A 78 15.99 4.58 1.34
N ASN A 79 16.45 3.76 0.40
CA ASN A 79 15.62 3.29 -0.70
C ASN A 79 14.56 2.30 -0.20
N PHE A 80 14.97 1.34 0.64
CA PHE A 80 14.06 0.42 1.30
C PHE A 80 13.03 1.17 2.16
N GLN A 81 13.50 2.11 2.99
CA GLN A 81 12.62 2.92 3.83
C GLN A 81 11.60 3.73 3.02
N ASP A 82 12.00 4.31 1.89
CA ASP A 82 11.07 5.01 1.01
C ASP A 82 10.05 4.06 0.34
N ALA A 83 10.43 2.81 0.02
CA ALA A 83 9.51 1.80 -0.49
C ALA A 83 8.46 1.40 0.56
N VAL A 84 8.90 1.16 1.80
CA VAL A 84 8.03 0.87 2.95
C VAL A 84 7.06 2.02 3.19
N MET A 85 7.54 3.26 3.17
CA MET A 85 6.71 4.45 3.34
C MET A 85 5.67 4.60 2.22
N HIS A 86 6.03 4.28 0.98
CA HIS A 86 5.07 4.25 -0.14
C HIS A 86 3.97 3.20 0.08
N ALA A 87 4.35 1.96 0.39
CA ALA A 87 3.40 0.89 0.67
C ALA A 87 2.49 1.22 1.86
N LYS A 88 3.03 1.85 2.90
CA LYS A 88 2.24 2.27 4.07
C LYS A 88 1.22 3.36 3.72
N ARG A 89 1.55 4.27 2.81
CA ARG A 89 0.58 5.28 2.32
C ARG A 89 -0.56 4.63 1.56
N VAL A 90 -0.25 3.67 0.67
CA VAL A 90 -1.27 2.88 -0.04
C VAL A 90 -2.16 2.15 0.96
N GLN A 91 -1.56 1.46 1.94
CA GLN A 91 -2.29 0.73 2.98
C GLN A 91 -3.25 1.64 3.75
N ASN A 92 -2.79 2.81 4.20
CA ASN A 92 -3.61 3.71 5.01
C ASN A 92 -4.83 4.21 4.21
N TRP A 93 -4.62 4.69 2.98
CA TRP A 93 -5.71 5.14 2.13
C TRP A 93 -6.68 4.02 1.79
N ALA A 94 -6.16 2.84 1.44
CA ALA A 94 -6.99 1.69 1.12
C ALA A 94 -7.85 1.28 2.33
N ARG A 95 -7.24 1.20 3.52
CA ARG A 95 -7.94 0.87 4.77
C ARG A 95 -9.03 1.87 5.09
N GLU A 96 -8.75 3.17 5.01
CA GLU A 96 -9.73 4.24 5.27
C GLU A 96 -10.94 4.11 4.33
N ILE A 97 -10.71 4.00 3.02
CA ILE A 97 -11.79 3.88 2.03
C ILE A 97 -12.60 2.59 2.24
N LEU A 98 -11.93 1.46 2.51
CA LEU A 98 -12.62 0.19 2.77
C LEU A 98 -13.47 0.24 4.03
N LEU A 99 -13.01 0.92 5.09
CA LEU A 99 -13.80 1.13 6.31
C LEU A 99 -15.03 2.01 6.04
N GLU A 100 -14.90 3.07 5.25
CA GLU A 100 -16.03 3.92 4.84
C GLU A 100 -17.06 3.15 3.99
N PHE A 101 -16.60 2.18 3.19
CA PHE A 101 -17.47 1.24 2.49
C PHE A 101 -18.08 0.14 3.39
N GLY A 102 -17.72 0.09 4.67
CA GLY A 102 -18.27 -0.87 5.64
C GLY A 102 -17.58 -2.24 5.63
N HIS A 103 -16.35 -2.35 5.14
CA HIS A 103 -15.58 -3.60 5.22
C HIS A 103 -15.00 -3.82 6.62
N GLU A 104 -15.19 -5.00 7.19
CA GLU A 104 -14.76 -5.33 8.56
C GLU A 104 -13.42 -6.09 8.63
N GLY A 105 -13.07 -6.85 7.59
CA GLY A 105 -11.82 -7.59 7.50
C GLY A 105 -11.86 -8.72 6.46
N LEU A 106 -10.70 -9.22 6.08
CA LEU A 106 -10.55 -10.37 5.20
C LEU A 106 -10.58 -11.64 6.04
N GLU A 107 -11.46 -12.58 5.67
CA GLU A 107 -11.68 -13.82 6.45
C GLU A 107 -10.39 -14.62 6.70
N TYR A 108 -9.45 -14.60 5.75
CA TYR A 108 -8.20 -15.35 5.85
C TYR A 108 -7.11 -14.61 6.64
N ALA A 109 -7.19 -13.29 6.79
CA ALA A 109 -6.13 -12.51 7.42
C ALA A 109 -6.02 -12.84 8.91
N GLY A 110 -4.84 -13.32 9.32
CA GLY A 110 -4.58 -13.72 10.70
C GLY A 110 -5.20 -15.06 11.12
N LYS A 111 -5.68 -15.90 10.20
CA LYS A 111 -6.20 -17.26 10.51
C LYS A 111 -5.20 -18.14 11.29
N CYS A 112 -3.91 -17.96 11.05
CA CYS A 112 -2.81 -18.68 11.70
C CYS A 112 -2.10 -17.83 12.77
N ARG A 113 -2.78 -16.83 13.35
CA ARG A 113 -2.21 -16.05 14.45
C ARG A 113 -1.95 -16.94 15.66
N GLY A 114 -0.72 -16.87 16.18
CA GLY A 114 -0.31 -17.61 17.37
C GLY A 114 0.32 -18.98 17.09
N GLY A 115 0.44 -19.40 15.82
CA GLY A 115 1.17 -20.61 15.46
C GLY A 115 1.05 -20.96 13.98
N PHE A 116 2.14 -21.47 13.39
CA PHE A 116 2.14 -21.93 12.01
C PHE A 116 1.44 -23.29 11.88
N ASP A 117 0.30 -23.32 11.19
CA ASP A 117 -0.43 -24.54 10.82
C ASP A 117 -0.28 -24.76 9.31
N GLU A 118 0.49 -25.79 8.92
CA GLU A 118 0.79 -26.06 7.52
C GLU A 118 -0.45 -26.45 6.72
N ASP A 119 -1.38 -27.19 7.30
CA ASP A 119 -2.58 -27.68 6.61
C ASP A 119 -3.51 -26.53 6.28
N VAL A 120 -3.74 -25.63 7.24
CA VAL A 120 -4.53 -24.40 7.02
C VAL A 120 -3.88 -23.51 5.97
N VAL A 121 -2.55 -23.34 6.03
CA VAL A 121 -1.82 -22.52 5.07
C VAL A 121 -1.96 -23.08 3.65
N VAL A 122 -1.71 -24.38 3.47
CA VAL A 122 -1.81 -25.03 2.16
C VAL A 122 -3.25 -24.96 1.62
N GLU A 123 -4.25 -25.14 2.47
CA GLU A 123 -5.66 -25.03 2.06
C GLU A 123 -5.99 -23.63 1.53
N GLU A 124 -5.60 -22.58 2.25
CA GLU A 124 -5.85 -21.19 1.84
C GLU A 124 -5.05 -20.81 0.58
N LEU A 125 -3.80 -21.29 0.45
CA LEU A 125 -3.02 -21.12 -0.78
C LEU A 125 -3.67 -21.82 -1.97
N LYS A 126 -4.23 -23.03 -1.80
CA LYS A 126 -5.01 -23.72 -2.85
C LYS A 126 -6.26 -22.96 -3.22
N LYS A 127 -7.01 -22.43 -2.23
CA LYS A 127 -8.20 -21.59 -2.48
C LYS A 127 -7.89 -20.32 -3.27
N MET A 128 -6.72 -19.72 -3.03
CA MET A 128 -6.33 -18.47 -3.67
C MET A 128 -5.66 -18.68 -5.03
N PHE A 129 -4.72 -19.63 -5.12
CA PHE A 129 -3.81 -19.79 -6.25
C PHE A 129 -3.91 -21.15 -6.95
N GLY A 130 -4.83 -22.03 -6.55
CA GLY A 130 -4.98 -23.34 -7.20
C GLY A 130 -5.29 -23.22 -8.70
N GLY A 131 -4.45 -23.83 -9.54
CA GLY A 131 -4.64 -23.85 -11.00
C GLY A 131 -4.30 -22.54 -11.71
N VAL A 132 -3.57 -21.62 -11.07
CA VAL A 132 -2.96 -20.47 -11.77
C VAL A 132 -1.82 -20.95 -12.67
N GLU A 133 -1.70 -20.37 -13.87
CA GLU A 133 -0.63 -20.75 -14.82
C GLU A 133 0.48 -19.71 -14.98
N SER A 134 0.24 -18.48 -14.52
CA SER A 134 1.16 -17.35 -14.69
C SER A 134 1.21 -16.46 -13.46
N PHE A 135 2.30 -15.68 -13.35
CA PHE A 135 2.46 -14.72 -12.27
C PHE A 135 1.41 -13.60 -12.33
N ASP A 136 1.01 -13.16 -13.53
CA ASP A 136 -0.03 -12.13 -13.67
C ASP A 136 -1.39 -12.60 -13.14
N GLU A 137 -1.72 -13.88 -13.36
CA GLU A 137 -2.93 -14.48 -12.80
C GLU A 137 -2.85 -14.57 -11.27
N MET A 138 -1.69 -14.93 -10.71
CA MET A 138 -1.49 -14.89 -9.25
C MET A 138 -1.73 -13.50 -8.68
N VAL A 139 -1.16 -12.46 -9.29
CA VAL A 139 -1.36 -11.07 -8.86
C VAL A 139 -2.84 -10.73 -8.91
N LYS A 140 -3.52 -11.03 -10.03
CA LYS A 140 -4.97 -10.79 -10.17
C LYS A 140 -5.78 -11.48 -9.07
N ARG A 141 -5.53 -12.76 -8.80
CA ARG A 141 -6.27 -13.51 -7.76
C ARG A 141 -5.97 -13.00 -6.35
N ALA A 142 -4.72 -12.63 -6.05
CA ALA A 142 -4.38 -12.01 -4.78
C ALA A 142 -5.12 -10.68 -4.58
N GLU A 143 -5.20 -9.87 -5.64
CA GLU A 143 -5.93 -8.61 -5.63
C GLU A 143 -7.45 -8.79 -5.52
N GLU A 144 -8.04 -9.76 -6.22
CA GLU A 144 -9.46 -10.12 -6.08
C GLU A 144 -9.80 -10.57 -4.64
N LYS A 145 -8.86 -11.22 -3.95
CA LYS A 145 -9.02 -11.65 -2.56
C LYS A 145 -8.79 -10.56 -1.52
N GLY A 146 -8.39 -9.36 -1.89
CA GLY A 146 -8.31 -8.24 -0.97
C GLY A 146 -6.92 -7.63 -0.78
N MET A 147 -5.86 -8.29 -1.28
CA MET A 147 -4.51 -7.75 -1.16
C MET A 147 -4.26 -6.62 -2.15
N PHE A 148 -3.35 -5.71 -1.80
CA PHE A 148 -2.84 -4.72 -2.74
C PHE A 148 -1.42 -5.11 -3.12
N VAL A 149 -1.17 -5.38 -4.42
CA VAL A 149 0.13 -5.87 -4.88
C VAL A 149 0.87 -4.76 -5.63
N LEU A 150 1.88 -4.19 -4.96
CA LEU A 150 2.76 -3.18 -5.52
C LEU A 150 3.98 -3.85 -6.13
N LYS A 151 4.34 -3.46 -7.35
CA LYS A 151 5.54 -3.93 -8.07
C LYS A 151 6.36 -2.72 -8.49
N SER A 152 7.58 -2.58 -7.97
CA SER A 152 8.49 -1.54 -8.46
C SER A 152 9.95 -1.96 -8.35
N GLY A 153 10.75 -1.54 -9.32
CA GLY A 153 12.21 -1.68 -9.29
C GLY A 153 12.94 -0.37 -8.94
N TYR A 154 12.20 0.69 -8.64
CA TYR A 154 12.75 2.02 -8.35
C TYR A 154 11.82 2.86 -7.47
N ILE A 155 12.37 3.89 -6.82
CA ILE A 155 11.59 4.92 -6.12
C ILE A 155 11.25 6.06 -7.09
N LYS A 156 9.96 6.26 -7.39
CA LYS A 156 9.44 7.15 -8.45
C LYS A 156 9.99 8.58 -8.41
N ASN A 157 10.09 9.19 -7.22
CA ASN A 157 10.44 10.61 -7.08
C ASN A 157 11.91 10.93 -7.38
N VAL A 158 12.79 9.92 -7.36
CA VAL A 158 14.25 10.09 -7.48
C VAL A 158 14.89 9.12 -8.47
N ARG A 159 14.09 8.21 -9.05
CA ARG A 159 14.53 7.11 -9.95
C ARG A 159 15.71 6.31 -9.41
N ARG A 160 15.83 6.20 -8.08
CA ARG A 160 16.83 5.33 -7.44
C ARG A 160 16.37 3.89 -7.57
N ALA A 161 17.25 3.03 -8.10
CA ALA A 161 16.98 1.60 -8.20
C ALA A 161 16.88 0.96 -6.81
N LEU A 162 15.98 -0.01 -6.67
CA LEU A 162 15.90 -0.87 -5.50
C LEU A 162 16.90 -2.01 -5.67
N ASP A 163 17.63 -2.35 -4.61
CA ASP A 163 18.62 -3.42 -4.66
C ASP A 163 17.93 -4.77 -4.38
N PRO A 164 17.88 -5.72 -5.35
CA PRO A 164 17.28 -7.03 -5.11
C PRO A 164 18.04 -7.89 -4.11
N GLU A 165 19.30 -7.56 -3.78
CA GLU A 165 20.09 -8.22 -2.73
C GLU A 165 19.84 -7.61 -1.33
N GLU A 166 19.20 -6.44 -1.26
CA GLU A 166 18.77 -5.84 0.01
C GLU A 166 17.40 -6.37 0.42
N PHE A 167 16.47 -6.43 -0.55
CA PHE A 167 15.15 -7.03 -0.36
C PHE A 167 14.51 -7.43 -1.69
N LYS A 168 13.94 -8.64 -1.70
CA LYS A 168 13.11 -9.15 -2.82
C LYS A 168 11.69 -8.62 -2.76
N GLY A 169 11.21 -8.30 -1.56
CA GLY A 169 9.90 -7.73 -1.31
C GLY A 169 9.61 -7.60 0.18
N PHE A 170 8.39 -7.22 0.52
CA PHE A 170 7.90 -7.23 1.89
C PHE A 170 6.37 -7.24 1.90
N VAL A 171 5.76 -7.51 3.05
CA VAL A 171 4.33 -7.41 3.30
C VAL A 171 4.06 -6.57 4.53
N LEU A 172 3.10 -5.65 4.41
CA LEU A 172 2.52 -4.93 5.53
C LEU A 172 1.19 -5.59 5.86
N TYR A 173 1.15 -6.29 6.98
CA TYR A 173 -0.07 -6.90 7.46
C TYR A 173 -1.07 -5.83 7.92
N ASP A 174 -2.32 -6.03 7.52
CA ASP A 174 -3.51 -5.39 8.06
C ASP A 174 -4.68 -6.33 7.78
N SER A 175 -5.63 -6.44 8.71
CA SER A 175 -6.76 -7.35 8.56
C SER A 175 -7.74 -6.93 7.46
N ILE A 176 -7.72 -5.67 7.03
CA ILE A 176 -8.61 -5.10 6.01
C ILE A 176 -7.85 -4.81 4.72
N ALA A 177 -6.64 -4.22 4.81
CA ALA A 177 -5.86 -3.77 3.66
C ALA A 177 -4.41 -4.28 3.69
N PRO A 178 -4.16 -5.59 3.56
CA PRO A 178 -2.80 -6.12 3.45
C PRO A 178 -2.14 -5.63 2.16
N VAL A 179 -0.90 -5.14 2.27
CA VAL A 179 -0.15 -4.63 1.12
C VAL A 179 1.12 -5.44 0.93
N VAL A 180 1.28 -6.01 -0.26
CA VAL A 180 2.49 -6.73 -0.67
C VAL A 180 3.29 -5.82 -1.59
N PHE A 181 4.58 -5.70 -1.33
CA PHE A 181 5.53 -5.03 -2.21
C PHE A 181 6.50 -6.04 -2.80
N ILE A 182 6.65 -6.04 -4.11
CA ILE A 182 7.57 -6.90 -4.86
C ILE A 182 8.60 -6.03 -5.57
N ASN A 183 9.88 -6.32 -5.34
CA ASN A 183 10.97 -5.68 -6.08
C ASN A 183 10.95 -6.19 -7.52
N ASN A 184 10.59 -5.33 -8.47
CA ASN A 184 10.35 -5.74 -9.85
C ASN A 184 11.64 -6.08 -10.64
N ARG A 185 12.81 -6.06 -9.99
CA ARG A 185 14.12 -6.40 -10.58
C ARG A 185 14.52 -7.86 -10.39
N VAL A 186 13.77 -8.64 -9.60
CA VAL A 186 13.99 -10.08 -9.44
C VAL A 186 13.32 -10.87 -10.57
N SER A 187 13.64 -12.15 -10.69
CA SER A 187 13.06 -13.04 -11.70
C SER A 187 11.55 -13.27 -11.48
N VAL A 188 10.80 -13.68 -12.52
CA VAL A 188 9.35 -13.98 -12.41
C VAL A 188 9.08 -15.02 -11.32
N ARG A 189 9.91 -16.05 -11.23
CA ARG A 189 9.82 -17.09 -10.18
C ARG A 189 10.01 -16.51 -8.77
N GLU A 190 10.97 -15.60 -8.59
CA GLU A 190 11.17 -14.93 -7.31
C GLU A 190 10.02 -13.99 -6.94
N LYS A 191 9.39 -13.32 -7.92
CA LYS A 191 8.18 -12.52 -7.69
C LYS A 191 7.01 -13.39 -7.25
N ALA A 192 6.81 -14.54 -7.91
CA ALA A 192 5.77 -15.50 -7.54
C ALA A 192 5.99 -16.06 -6.13
N PHE A 193 7.23 -16.44 -5.81
CA PHE A 193 7.61 -16.85 -4.46
C PHE A 193 7.32 -15.76 -3.42
N THR A 194 7.70 -14.52 -3.72
CA THR A 194 7.48 -13.37 -2.85
C THR A 194 6.00 -13.17 -2.54
N LEU A 195 5.12 -13.29 -3.54
CA LEU A 195 3.67 -13.14 -3.35
C LEU A 195 3.07 -14.29 -2.53
N LEU A 196 3.50 -15.53 -2.77
CA LEU A 196 3.09 -16.69 -1.96
C LEU A 196 3.53 -16.52 -0.52
N HIS A 197 4.80 -16.17 -0.30
CA HIS A 197 5.36 -16.01 1.03
C HIS A 197 4.69 -14.87 1.79
N ALA A 198 4.42 -13.75 1.11
CA ALA A 198 3.62 -12.67 1.66
C ALA A 198 2.21 -13.12 2.06
N THR A 199 1.56 -13.95 1.24
CA THR A 199 0.24 -14.51 1.56
C THR A 199 0.28 -15.33 2.86
N VAL A 200 1.31 -16.15 3.04
CA VAL A 200 1.52 -16.91 4.29
C VAL A 200 1.67 -15.97 5.49
N HIS A 201 2.44 -14.89 5.37
CA HIS A 201 2.57 -13.89 6.43
C HIS A 201 1.24 -13.16 6.73
N VAL A 202 0.40 -12.92 5.71
CA VAL A 202 -0.95 -12.39 5.94
C VAL A 202 -1.82 -13.38 6.72
N LEU A 203 -1.72 -14.68 6.43
CA LEU A 203 -2.40 -15.73 7.21
C LEU A 203 -1.90 -15.77 8.66
N MET A 204 -0.59 -15.61 8.88
CA MET A 204 0.01 -15.56 10.21
C MET A 204 -0.31 -14.26 10.98
N GLY A 205 -0.75 -13.22 10.26
CA GLY A 205 -1.10 -11.95 10.87
C GLY A 205 0.09 -11.03 11.11
N GLU A 206 1.15 -11.18 10.31
CA GLU A 206 2.49 -10.62 10.54
C GLU A 206 2.97 -9.80 9.33
N SER A 207 3.67 -8.69 9.61
CA SER A 207 4.41 -7.96 8.57
C SER A 207 5.81 -8.55 8.45
N ALA A 208 6.33 -8.71 7.24
CA ALA A 208 7.67 -9.24 7.03
C ALA A 208 8.36 -8.67 5.80
N VAL A 209 9.69 -8.58 5.82
CA VAL A 209 10.53 -8.33 4.63
C VAL A 209 10.93 -9.69 4.00
N PHE A 210 11.43 -9.74 2.78
CA PHE A 210 11.89 -10.99 2.16
C PHE A 210 13.33 -10.83 1.68
N ASP A 211 14.24 -11.12 2.60
CA ASP A 211 15.69 -11.35 2.40
C ASP A 211 16.33 -11.76 3.74
N TRP A 212 15.85 -11.14 4.81
CA TRP A 212 16.15 -11.43 6.22
C TRP A 212 15.49 -12.71 6.79
N GLU A 213 14.75 -13.48 5.99
CA GLU A 213 14.03 -14.66 6.50
C GLU A 213 14.79 -15.97 6.28
N SER A 214 14.87 -16.79 7.34
CA SER A 214 15.56 -18.09 7.28
C SER A 214 14.80 -19.09 6.41
N LYS A 215 15.55 -19.78 5.53
CA LYS A 215 15.07 -20.93 4.73
C LYS A 215 14.61 -22.11 5.59
N GLU A 216 14.97 -22.12 6.88
CA GLU A 216 14.57 -23.17 7.81
C GLU A 216 13.16 -22.99 8.37
N LYS A 217 12.61 -21.77 8.30
CA LYS A 217 11.25 -21.47 8.76
C LYS A 217 10.21 -22.25 7.94
N ASN A 218 9.16 -22.69 8.62
CA ASN A 218 8.07 -23.44 7.98
C ASN A 218 7.35 -22.61 6.90
N CYS A 219 7.13 -21.31 7.14
CA CYS A 219 6.52 -20.40 6.15
C CYS A 219 7.26 -20.41 4.81
N PHE A 220 8.60 -20.34 4.85
CA PHE A 220 9.44 -20.39 3.66
C PHE A 220 9.30 -21.73 2.93
N LYS A 221 9.43 -22.85 3.67
CA LYS A 221 9.38 -24.20 3.12
C LYS A 221 8.05 -24.49 2.46
N THR A 222 6.94 -24.15 3.12
CA THR A 222 5.59 -24.34 2.59
C THR A 222 5.35 -23.50 1.35
N SER A 223 5.78 -22.23 1.32
CA SER A 223 5.69 -21.40 0.11
C SER A 223 6.52 -21.96 -1.04
N ALA A 224 7.73 -22.46 -0.78
CA ALA A 224 8.61 -23.04 -1.79
C ALA A 224 8.01 -24.31 -2.40
N LYS A 225 7.56 -25.23 -1.54
CA LYS A 225 6.91 -26.48 -1.96
C LYS A 225 5.65 -26.20 -2.80
N PHE A 226 4.80 -25.28 -2.35
CA PHE A 226 3.59 -24.92 -3.08
C PHE A 226 3.90 -24.30 -4.46
N LEU A 227 4.93 -23.45 -4.55
CA LEU A 227 5.35 -22.87 -5.83
C LEU A 227 5.82 -23.94 -6.83
N GLU A 228 6.54 -24.97 -6.36
CA GLU A 228 6.97 -26.09 -7.19
C GLU A 228 5.77 -26.88 -7.74
N GLU A 229 4.72 -27.06 -6.93
CA GLU A 229 3.49 -27.74 -7.35
C GLU A 229 2.69 -26.98 -8.42
N LEU A 230 2.77 -25.64 -8.46
CA LEU A 230 2.03 -24.81 -9.43
C LEU A 230 2.56 -24.93 -10.86
N GLY A 231 3.84 -25.21 -11.07
CA GLY A 231 4.43 -25.33 -12.41
C GLY A 231 4.27 -24.08 -13.29
N LEU A 232 4.42 -22.89 -12.70
CA LEU A 232 4.19 -21.60 -13.37
C LEU A 232 5.02 -21.41 -14.64
N LYS A 233 4.40 -20.79 -15.65
CA LYS A 233 5.12 -20.25 -16.81
C LYS A 233 6.00 -19.09 -16.35
N GLU A 234 7.26 -19.06 -16.78
CA GLU A 234 8.20 -17.97 -16.49
C GLU A 234 7.98 -16.76 -17.42
N THR A 235 6.73 -16.31 -17.51
CA THR A 235 6.33 -15.16 -18.33
C THR A 235 5.56 -14.14 -17.48
N GLU A 236 5.79 -12.85 -17.76
CA GLU A 236 5.06 -11.73 -17.18
C GLU A 236 4.74 -10.72 -18.28
N THR A 237 3.49 -10.28 -18.34
CA THR A 237 3.03 -9.26 -19.26
C THR A 237 3.50 -7.87 -18.82
N ALA A 238 3.92 -7.06 -19.79
CA ALA A 238 4.37 -5.70 -19.50
C ALA A 238 3.19 -4.78 -19.18
N LYS A 239 2.91 -4.57 -17.89
CA LYS A 239 1.95 -3.55 -17.44
C LYS A 239 2.58 -2.14 -17.37
N PRO A 240 1.80 -1.08 -17.63
CA PRO A 240 2.22 0.30 -17.38
C PRO A 240 2.81 0.46 -15.97
N SER A 241 3.98 1.10 -15.87
CA SER A 241 4.69 1.27 -14.59
C SER A 241 3.85 1.93 -13.49
N VAL A 242 2.87 2.75 -13.88
CA VAL A 242 1.93 3.40 -12.97
C VAL A 242 0.96 2.43 -12.29
N ILE A 243 0.49 1.40 -13.00
CA ILE A 243 -0.37 0.35 -12.43
C ILE A 243 0.43 -0.47 -11.44
N ASN A 244 1.61 -0.93 -11.87
CA ASN A 244 2.53 -1.68 -11.01
C ASN A 244 2.91 -0.89 -9.74
N TYR A 245 3.17 0.41 -9.87
CA TYR A 245 3.56 1.26 -8.74
C TYR A 245 2.44 1.46 -7.71
N TRP A 246 1.18 1.51 -8.16
CA TRP A 246 0.04 1.82 -7.29
C TRP A 246 -0.79 0.61 -6.89
N SER A 247 -0.67 -0.54 -7.55
CA SER A 247 -1.64 -1.66 -7.56
C SER A 247 -2.88 -1.34 -8.40
N GLU A 248 -3.32 -2.31 -9.21
CA GLU A 248 -4.54 -2.16 -10.03
C GLU A 248 -5.76 -2.06 -9.13
N ARG A 249 -5.88 -2.96 -8.14
CA ARG A 249 -6.90 -2.89 -7.07
C ARG A 249 -6.97 -1.53 -6.40
N PHE A 250 -5.82 -0.95 -6.02
CA PHE A 250 -5.83 0.36 -5.35
C PHE A 250 -6.37 1.46 -6.27
N LEU A 251 -5.93 1.48 -7.53
CA LEU A 251 -6.42 2.45 -8.50
C LEU A 251 -7.93 2.30 -8.75
N THR A 252 -8.43 1.07 -8.84
CA THR A 252 -9.86 0.78 -8.94
C THR A 252 -10.63 1.26 -7.71
N LEU A 253 -10.13 0.96 -6.50
CA LEU A 253 -10.73 1.41 -5.24
C LEU A 253 -10.83 2.94 -5.16
N LEU A 254 -9.80 3.65 -5.62
CA LEU A 254 -9.84 5.11 -5.67
C LEU A 254 -10.90 5.65 -6.63
N VAL A 255 -11.10 4.99 -7.78
CA VAL A 255 -12.15 5.35 -8.74
C VAL A 255 -13.54 5.14 -8.12
N GLU A 256 -13.75 3.99 -7.46
CA GLU A 256 -14.99 3.68 -6.74
C GLU A 256 -15.28 4.70 -5.62
N ALA A 257 -14.26 5.08 -4.86
CA ALA A 257 -14.36 6.08 -3.81
C ALA A 257 -14.75 7.47 -4.35
N VAL A 258 -14.26 7.84 -5.54
CA VAL A 258 -14.66 9.09 -6.19
C VAL A 258 -16.11 9.01 -6.69
N HIS A 259 -16.52 7.90 -7.28
CA HIS A 259 -17.89 7.74 -7.79
C HIS A 259 -18.94 7.66 -6.68
N SER A 260 -18.58 7.11 -5.51
CA SER A 260 -19.44 7.06 -4.32
C SER A 260 -19.45 8.35 -3.50
N GLY A 261 -18.59 9.32 -3.82
CA GLY A 261 -18.49 10.59 -3.11
C GLY A 261 -17.69 10.54 -1.81
N ILE A 262 -17.03 9.41 -1.50
CA ILE A 262 -16.09 9.29 -0.37
C ILE A 262 -14.85 10.16 -0.62
N LEU A 263 -14.37 10.20 -1.87
CA LEU A 263 -13.26 11.06 -2.29
C LEU A 263 -13.73 12.12 -3.28
N LEU A 264 -13.13 13.31 -3.21
CA LEU A 264 -13.26 14.29 -4.29
C LEU A 264 -12.31 13.93 -5.43
N TYR A 265 -12.64 14.37 -6.63
CA TYR A 265 -11.74 14.27 -7.79
C TYR A 265 -10.35 14.88 -7.51
N THR A 266 -10.29 15.95 -6.72
CA THR A 266 -9.02 16.59 -6.33
C THR A 266 -8.17 15.71 -5.43
N ASP A 267 -8.77 14.89 -4.58
CA ASP A 267 -8.03 13.95 -3.72
C ASP A 267 -7.35 12.87 -4.54
N LEU A 268 -8.06 12.34 -5.53
CA LEU A 268 -7.49 11.36 -6.47
C LEU A 268 -6.20 11.88 -7.12
N VAL A 269 -6.23 13.13 -7.59
CA VAL A 269 -5.07 13.81 -8.18
C VAL A 269 -3.98 14.02 -7.14
N ASP A 270 -4.34 14.35 -5.91
CA ASP A 270 -3.37 14.64 -4.86
C ASP A 270 -2.71 13.38 -4.28
N ILE A 271 -3.40 12.25 -4.29
CA ILE A 271 -2.88 10.93 -3.91
C ILE A 271 -1.96 10.40 -5.01
N THR A 272 -2.44 10.37 -6.25
CA THR A 272 -1.78 9.60 -7.33
C THR A 272 -0.94 10.44 -8.28
N GLY A 273 -1.22 11.75 -8.36
CA GLY A 273 -0.76 12.65 -9.42
C GLY A 273 -1.52 12.48 -10.75
N LEU A 274 -2.62 11.72 -10.79
CA LEU A 274 -3.34 11.36 -12.01
C LEU A 274 -4.77 11.91 -11.98
N SER A 275 -5.26 12.36 -13.14
CA SER A 275 -6.66 12.68 -13.33
C SER A 275 -7.52 11.42 -13.39
N LEU A 276 -8.81 11.52 -13.01
CA LEU A 276 -9.77 10.42 -13.15
C LEU A 276 -9.82 9.91 -14.60
N LYS A 277 -9.86 10.82 -15.58
CA LYS A 277 -9.82 10.46 -17.00
C LYS A 277 -8.60 9.62 -17.35
N LYS A 278 -7.42 9.98 -16.81
CA LYS A 278 -6.18 9.22 -17.06
C LYS A 278 -6.24 7.84 -16.40
N LEU A 279 -6.78 7.76 -15.20
CA LEU A 279 -6.95 6.50 -14.47
C LEU A 279 -7.92 5.54 -15.18
N LEU A 280 -9.10 6.02 -15.57
CA LEU A 280 -10.04 5.22 -16.36
C LEU A 280 -9.38 4.70 -17.64
N SER A 281 -8.63 5.53 -18.37
CA SER A 281 -7.92 5.08 -19.58
C SER A 281 -6.77 4.08 -19.34
N LEU A 282 -6.30 3.95 -18.10
CA LEU A 282 -5.28 2.97 -17.68
C LEU A 282 -5.91 1.66 -17.24
N LEU A 283 -7.09 1.72 -16.62
CA LEU A 283 -7.85 0.57 -16.12
C LEU A 283 -8.77 -0.04 -17.18
N GLU A 284 -9.10 0.69 -18.24
CA GLU A 284 -9.72 0.14 -19.43
C GLU A 284 -8.78 -0.91 -20.04
N ASP A 285 -9.24 -2.16 -20.05
CA ASP A 285 -8.56 -3.30 -20.66
C ASP A 285 -8.34 -2.97 -22.14
N LYS A 286 -7.14 -2.53 -22.49
CA LYS A 286 -6.76 -2.36 -23.90
C LYS A 286 -6.33 -3.73 -24.38
N PRO A 287 -7.05 -4.35 -25.33
CA PRO A 287 -6.62 -5.62 -25.89
C PRO A 287 -5.18 -5.46 -26.40
N ASP A 288 -4.36 -6.43 -26.01
CA ASP A 288 -2.92 -6.52 -26.23
C ASP A 288 -2.44 -5.76 -27.47
N ARG A 289 -1.63 -4.72 -27.25
CA ARG A 289 -0.64 -4.35 -28.26
C ARG A 289 0.46 -5.40 -28.19
N GLN A 290 0.28 -6.48 -28.94
CA GLN A 290 1.38 -7.34 -29.35
C GLN A 290 2.46 -6.44 -29.97
N VAL A 291 3.64 -6.43 -29.37
CA VAL A 291 4.87 -5.86 -29.95
C VAL A 291 5.74 -7.03 -30.38
#